data_AF-A0A5K1HXK7-F1
#
_entry.id   AF-A0A5K1HXK7-F1
#
_cell.length_a   1.000
_cell.length_b   1.000
_cell.length_c   1.000
_cell.angle_alpha   90.00
_cell.angle_beta   90.00
_cell.angle_gamma   90.00
#
_symmetry.space_group_name_H-M   'P 1'
#
loop_
_entity.id
_entity.type
_entity.pdbx_description
1 polymer ?
#
loop_
_entity_poly.entity_id
_entity_poly.type
_entity_poly.pdbx_seq_one_letter_code
_entity_poly.pdbx_strand_id
1 'polypeptide(L)' 'WWRDLGLGEHISFARDGLVESYVMAVGQMHEPQFSQYRIQLARVSCLMATVEDIFSEHQSVEELERFVQVVE' A
#
# COMPACT_ATOMS: atom_id res chain seq x y z
N TRP A 1 12.60 -2.03 -2.96
CA TRP A 1 11.29 -1.83 -3.61
C TRP A 1 10.54 -0.66 -3.01
N TRP A 2 10.02 -0.75 -1.77
CA TRP A 2 9.26 0.36 -1.15
C TRP A 2 10.04 1.67 -1.14
N ARG A 3 11.30 1.60 -0.68
CA ARG A 3 12.23 2.75 -0.71
C ARG A 3 12.52 3.26 -2.12
N ASP A 4 12.57 2.37 -3.11
CA ASP A 4 12.87 2.72 -4.50
C ASP A 4 11.66 3.40 -5.19
N LEU A 5 10.44 3.18 -4.69
CA LEU A 5 9.25 3.89 -5.15
C LEU A 5 9.24 5.37 -4.73
N GLY A 6 10.01 5.75 -3.71
CA GLY A 6 10.10 7.14 -3.22
C GLY A 6 8.80 7.70 -2.62
N LEU A 7 7.73 6.91 -2.52
CA LEU A 7 6.41 7.40 -2.09
C LEU A 7 6.43 7.97 -0.66
N GLY A 8 7.20 7.38 0.25
CA GLY A 8 7.33 7.89 1.62
C GLY A 8 7.99 9.27 1.71
N GLU A 9 8.71 9.71 0.67
CA GLU A 9 9.28 11.06 0.60
C GLU A 9 8.28 12.08 0.04
N HIS A 10 7.29 11.63 -0.74
CA HIS A 10 6.28 12.48 -1.37
C HIS A 10 4.96 12.54 -0.60
N ILE A 11 4.61 11.48 0.14
CA ILE A 11 3.36 11.34 0.85
C ILE A 11 3.67 11.32 2.35
N SER A 12 3.90 12.50 2.92
CA SER A 12 4.41 12.66 4.29
C SER A 12 3.48 12.14 5.39
N PHE A 13 2.19 11.96 5.09
CA PHE A 13 1.20 11.42 6.02
C PHE A 13 1.01 9.89 5.89
N ALA A 14 1.51 9.27 4.81
CA ALA A 14 1.38 7.82 4.64
C ALA A 14 2.33 7.09 5.59
N ARG A 15 1.82 6.06 6.26
CA ARG A 15 2.61 5.25 7.19
C ARG A 15 3.56 4.32 6.43
N ASP A 16 4.73 4.03 6.99
CA ASP A 16 5.60 2.96 6.47
C ASP A 16 4.99 1.59 6.81
N GLY A 17 4.10 1.12 5.93
CA GLY A 17 3.31 -0.10 6.10
C GLY A 17 4.02 -1.39 5.66
N LEU A 18 5.31 -1.35 5.28
CA LEU A 18 5.98 -2.50 4.66
C LEU A 18 6.06 -3.72 5.59
N VAL A 19 6.44 -3.50 6.86
CA VAL A 19 6.58 -4.59 7.84
C VAL A 19 5.22 -5.18 8.16
N GLU A 20 4.22 -4.34 8.43
CA GLU A 20 2.84 -4.75 8.72
C GLU A 20 2.26 -5.56 7.55
N SER A 21 2.41 -5.06 6.33
CA SER A 21 1.93 -5.73 5.10
C SER A 21 2.59 -7.09 4.90
N TYR A 22 3.89 -7.21 5.20
CA TYR A 22 4.58 -8.49 5.10
C TYR A 22 4.14 -9.48 6.19
N VAL A 23 3.96 -9.01 7.42
CA VAL A 23 3.44 -9.84 8.53
C VAL A 23 2.04 -10.34 8.20
N MET A 24 1.17 -9.49 7.66
CA MET A 24 -0.16 -9.87 7.22
C MET A 24 -0.11 -10.94 6.12
N ALA A 25 0.76 -10.76 5.13
CA ALA A 25 0.95 -11.75 4.06
C ALA A 25 1.49 -13.10 4.57
N VAL A 26 2.39 -13.08 5.57
CA VAL A 26 2.85 -14.30 6.26
C VAL A 26 1.71 -14.96 7.03
N GLY A 27 0.86 -14.18 7.71
CA GLY A 27 -0.30 -14.68 8.43
C GLY A 27 -1.30 -15.41 7.53
N GLN A 28 -1.47 -14.97 6.28
CA GLN A 28 -2.35 -15.63 5.31
C GLN A 28 -1.76 -16.93 4.76
N MET A 29 -0.48 -16.92 4.37
CA MET A 29 0.15 -18.02 3.63
C MET A 29 1.59 -18.24 4.10
N HIS A 30 1.76 -18.85 5.27
CA HIS A 30 3.05 -18.97 5.95
C HIS A 30 4.00 -20.00 5.32
N GLU A 31 3.50 -20.94 4.53
CA GLU A 31 4.29 -22.08 4.05
C GLU A 31 5.42 -21.66 3.08
N PRO A 32 6.60 -22.28 3.13
CA PRO A 32 7.79 -21.81 2.39
C PRO A 32 7.59 -21.66 0.88
N GLN A 33 6.77 -22.52 0.26
CA GLN A 33 6.49 -22.51 -1.17
C GLN A 33 5.77 -21.24 -1.65
N PHE A 34 5.12 -20.48 -0.76
CA PHE A 34 4.39 -19.26 -1.10
C PHE A 34 5.22 -17.98 -0.95
N SER A 35 6.55 -18.08 -0.94
CA SER A 35 7.45 -16.92 -0.76
C SER A 35 7.17 -15.79 -1.76
N GLN A 36 7.04 -16.10 -3.05
CA GLN A 36 6.72 -15.11 -4.09
C GLN A 36 5.33 -14.51 -3.90
N TYR A 37 4.34 -15.33 -3.56
CA TYR A 37 2.98 -14.86 -3.27
C TYR A 37 2.98 -13.85 -2.11
N ARG A 38 3.66 -14.18 -0.99
CA ARG A 38 3.77 -13.26 0.15
C ARG A 38 4.44 -11.94 -0.22
N ILE A 39 5.49 -11.98 -1.05
CA ILE A 39 6.16 -10.77 -1.52
C ILE A 39 5.19 -9.89 -2.33
N GLN A 40 4.44 -10.48 -3.28
CA GLN A 40 3.49 -9.72 -4.09
C GLN A 40 2.30 -9.21 -3.25
N LEU A 41 1.76 -10.04 -2.37
CA LEU A 41 0.67 -9.65 -1.47
C LEU A 41 1.11 -8.49 -0.58
N ALA A 42 2.29 -8.56 0.05
CA ALA A 42 2.81 -7.48 0.87
C ALA A 42 2.99 -6.17 0.10
N ARG A 43 3.42 -6.23 -1.17
CA ARG A 43 3.53 -5.05 -2.04
C ARG A 43 2.17 -4.42 -2.33
N VAL A 44 1.19 -5.24 -2.71
CA VAL A 44 -0.19 -4.78 -3.00
C VAL A 44 -0.81 -4.20 -1.74
N SER A 45 -0.69 -4.88 -0.59
CA SER A 45 -1.23 -4.41 0.68
C SER A 45 -0.60 -3.11 1.14
N CYS A 46 0.71 -2.93 0.95
CA CYS A 46 1.39 -1.67 1.26
C CYS A 46 0.87 -0.50 0.40
N LEU A 47 0.62 -0.74 -0.89
CA LEU A 47 0.04 0.27 -1.79
C LEU A 47 -1.42 0.56 -1.42
N MET A 48 -2.22 -0.46 -1.11
CA MET A 48 -3.60 -0.29 -0.66
C MET A 48 -3.68 0.55 0.61
N ALA A 49 -2.85 0.26 1.61
CA ALA A 49 -2.78 1.05 2.84
C ALA A 49 -2.40 2.52 2.55
N THR A 50 -1.51 2.75 1.59
CA THR A 50 -1.15 4.12 1.16
C THR A 50 -2.35 4.83 0.52
N VAL A 51 -3.12 4.13 -0.31
CA VAL A 51 -4.36 4.68 -0.90
C VAL A 51 -5.39 4.96 0.19
N GLU A 52 -5.59 4.06 1.14
CA GLU A 52 -6.50 4.29 2.28
C GLU A 52 -6.09 5.51 3.09
N ASP A 53 -4.79 5.67 3.38
CA ASP A 53 -4.26 6.86 4.07
C ASP A 53 -4.56 8.13 3.25
N ILE A 54 -4.40 8.13 1.91
CA ILE A 54 -4.77 9.26 1.02
C ILE A 54 -6.26 9.60 1.16
N PHE A 55 -7.13 8.61 1.06
CA PHE A 55 -8.59 8.80 1.15
C PHE A 55 -9.04 9.24 2.55
N SER A 56 -8.28 8.89 3.59
CA SER A 56 -8.59 9.28 4.98
C SER A 56 -8.16 10.71 5.31
N GLU A 57 -7.06 11.18 4.73
CA GLU A 57 -6.52 12.52 4.99
C GLU A 57 -7.17 13.58 4.08
N HIS A 58 -7.50 13.23 2.84
CA HIS A 58 -8.09 14.15 1.88
C HIS A 58 -9.60 14.27 2.11
N GLN A 59 -10.03 15.45 2.53
CA GLN A 59 -11.44 15.76 2.79
C GLN A 59 -12.19 16.30 1.56
N SER A 60 -11.50 16.60 0.45
CA SER A 60 -12.12 17.08 -0.79
C SER A 60 -12.53 15.91 -1.68
N VAL A 61 -13.83 15.82 -1.94
CA VAL A 61 -14.42 14.80 -2.83
C VAL A 61 -13.90 14.96 -4.26
N GLU A 62 -13.67 16.19 -4.71
CA GLU A 62 -13.21 16.49 -6.07
C GLU A 62 -11.78 15.99 -6.35
N GLU A 63 -10.92 15.95 -5.33
CA GLU A 63 -9.56 15.38 -5.44
C GLU A 63 -9.62 13.86 -5.48
N LEU A 64 -10.50 13.23 -4.70
CA LEU A 64 -10.72 11.79 -4.70
C LEU A 64 -11.34 11.30 -6.02
N GLU A 65 -12.31 12.04 -6.58
CA GLU A 65 -12.89 11.72 -7.89
C GLU A 65 -11.85 11.75 -9.01
N ARG A 66 -10.94 12.74 -9.00
CA ARG A 66 -9.82 12.78 -9.95
C ARG A 66 -8.87 11.63 -9.78
N PHE A 67 -8.60 11.21 -8.54
CA PHE A 67 -7.77 10.03 -8.29
C PHE A 67 -8.42 8.77 -8.88
N VAL A 68 -9.71 8.55 -8.65
CA VAL A 68 -10.44 7.40 -9.21
C VAL A 68 -10.42 7.42 -10.74
N GLN A 69 -10.67 8.58 -11.35
CA GLN A 69 -10.64 8.74 -12.82
C GLN A 69 -9.29 8.40 -13.47
N VAL A 70 -8.18 8.53 -12.75
CA VAL A 70 -6.84 8.17 -13.25
C VAL A 70 -6.59 6.66 -13.15
N VAL A 71 -7.26 5.98 -12.22
CA VAL A 71 -7.11 4.54 -11.98
C VAL A 71 -7.99 3.71 -12.92
N GLU A 72 -9.17 4.20 -13.27
CA GLU A 72 -10.10 3.59 -14.25
C GLU A 72 -9.62 3.73 -15.71
#